data_AF-A0A3R9R9I6-F1
#
_entry.id   AF-A0A3R9R9I6-F1
#
_cell.length_a   1.000
_cell.length_b   1.000
_cell.length_c   1.000
_cell.angle_alpha   90.00
_cell.angle_beta   90.00
_cell.angle_gamma   90.00
#
_symmetry.space_group_name_H-M   'P 1'
#
loop_
_entity.id
_entity.type
_entity.pdbx_description
1 polymer ?
#
loop_
_entity_poly.entity_id
_entity_poly.type
_entity_poly.pdbx_seq_one_letter_code
_entity_poly.pdbx_strand_id
1 'polypeptide(L)'
;MNILDALLSVSRELVQLFPKIALSILLIMLFLVIIKGVNKLIRWLLKVSDVEGLLGRYSASFLISPITQVFIVLSDLGLIILLSAILLNVFLPTGSDVYNLYVSYLGRVGSVAFLIIIFVFGISSVMSLVRLEDKVKSMVMLISLLMVFAVLIDLTNLGGEIKAGLVWGISLGIGITIGVFSVWFFFKESIDSLCGKRQA
;
A
#
# COMPACT_ATOMS: atom_id res chain seq x y z
N MET A 1 46.93 -5.32 -22.18
CA MET A 1 46.05 -6.14 -21.32
C MET A 1 45.67 -7.36 -22.13
N ASN A 2 46.17 -8.55 -21.78
CA ASN A 2 46.05 -9.73 -22.65
C ASN A 2 44.63 -10.31 -22.54
N ILE A 3 44.11 -10.84 -23.65
CA ILE A 3 42.76 -11.44 -23.74
C ILE A 3 42.60 -12.60 -22.75
N LEU A 4 43.70 -13.32 -22.46
CA LEU A 4 43.77 -14.37 -21.44
C LEU A 4 43.54 -13.83 -20.01
N ASP A 5 44.06 -12.65 -19.68
CA ASP A 5 43.89 -12.05 -18.34
C ASP A 5 42.43 -11.60 -18.13
N ALA A 6 41.79 -11.07 -19.18
CA ALA A 6 40.38 -10.71 -19.17
C ALA A 6 39.46 -11.95 -19.08
N LEU A 7 39.81 -13.05 -19.76
CA LEU A 7 39.05 -14.29 -19.69
C LEU A 7 39.16 -14.94 -18.29
N LEU A 8 40.36 -14.90 -17.70
CA LEU A 8 40.60 -15.42 -16.36
C LEU A 8 39.89 -14.58 -15.29
N SER A 9 39.88 -13.25 -15.40
CA SER A 9 39.16 -12.39 -14.44
C SER A 9 37.64 -12.64 -14.49
N VAL A 10 37.05 -12.71 -15.69
CA VAL A 10 35.62 -13.01 -15.86
C VAL A 10 35.28 -14.40 -15.32
N SER A 11 36.11 -15.42 -15.59
CA SER A 11 35.87 -16.77 -15.07
C SER A 11 35.90 -16.83 -13.53
N ARG A 12 36.80 -16.06 -12.90
CA ARG A 12 36.93 -16.01 -11.44
C ARG A 12 35.76 -15.29 -10.80
N GLU A 13 35.27 -14.20 -11.41
CA GLU A 13 34.05 -13.51 -10.97
C GLU A 13 32.82 -14.41 -11.05
N LEU A 14 32.68 -15.18 -12.14
CA LEU A 14 31.59 -16.16 -12.30
C LEU A 14 31.60 -17.24 -11.22
N VAL A 15 32.78 -17.79 -10.90
CA VAL A 15 32.94 -18.81 -9.85
C VAL A 15 32.57 -18.24 -8.46
N GLN A 16 32.86 -16.97 -8.19
CA GLN A 16 32.48 -16.32 -6.95
C GLN A 16 30.98 -15.98 -6.87
N LEU A 17 30.32 -15.77 -8.02
CA LEU A 17 28.88 -15.52 -8.10
C LEU A 17 28.04 -16.79 -7.96
N PHE A 18 28.55 -17.94 -8.40
CA PHE A 18 27.86 -19.23 -8.33
C PHE A 18 27.23 -19.55 -6.94
N PRO A 19 27.96 -19.49 -5.81
CA PRO A 19 27.38 -19.78 -4.50
C PRO A 19 26.30 -18.77 -4.08
N LYS A 20 26.44 -17.49 -4.47
CA LYS A 20 25.46 -16.43 -4.19
C LYS A 20 24.15 -16.66 -4.95
N ILE A 21 24.25 -17.09 -6.20
CA ILE A 21 23.08 -17.42 -7.04
C ILE A 21 22.36 -18.65 -6.46
N ALA A 22 23.10 -19.70 -6.10
CA ALA A 22 22.53 -20.89 -5.48
C ALA A 22 21.80 -20.58 -4.17
N LEU A 23 22.41 -19.77 -3.28
CA LEU A 23 21.78 -19.29 -2.05
C LEU A 23 20.50 -18.48 -2.33
N SER A 24 20.53 -17.60 -3.34
CA SER A 24 19.37 -16.78 -3.72
C SER A 24 18.19 -17.64 -4.19
N ILE A 25 18.46 -18.66 -5.01
CA ILE A 25 17.42 -19.60 -5.47
C ILE A 25 16.82 -20.37 -4.28
N LEU A 26 17.68 -20.82 -3.36
CA LEU A 26 17.24 -21.52 -2.15
C LEU A 26 16.36 -20.64 -1.26
N LEU A 27 16.73 -19.37 -1.08
CA LEU A 27 15.94 -18.38 -0.34
C LEU A 27 14.58 -18.14 -1.00
N ILE A 28 14.54 -17.98 -2.32
CA ILE A 28 13.28 -17.81 -3.05
C ILE A 28 12.37 -19.03 -2.83
N MET A 29 12.90 -20.24 -2.96
CA MET A 29 12.12 -21.47 -2.68
C MET A 29 11.60 -21.51 -1.25
N LEU A 30 12.44 -21.17 -0.27
CA LEU A 30 12.03 -21.10 1.13
C LEU A 30 10.90 -20.09 1.34
N PHE A 31 11.01 -18.88 0.75
CA PHE A 31 9.99 -17.85 0.87
C PHE A 31 8.66 -18.24 0.22
N LEU A 32 8.68 -18.98 -0.89
CA LEU A 32 7.44 -19.51 -1.47
C LEU A 32 6.71 -20.46 -0.51
N VAL A 33 7.46 -21.27 0.25
CA VAL A 33 6.87 -22.13 1.29
C VAL A 33 6.32 -21.29 2.44
N ILE A 34 7.07 -20.27 2.89
CA ILE A 34 6.64 -19.34 3.94
C ILE A 34 5.36 -18.61 3.53
N ILE A 35 5.31 -18.03 2.33
CA ILE A 35 4.13 -17.33 1.78
C ILE A 35 2.92 -18.25 1.77
N LYS A 36 3.06 -19.49 1.28
CA LYS A 36 1.98 -20.48 1.32
C LYS A 36 1.53 -20.79 2.74
N GLY A 37 2.48 -20.95 3.67
CA GLY A 37 2.21 -21.22 5.08
C GLY A 37 1.46 -20.07 5.76
N VAL A 38 1.95 -18.84 5.59
CA VAL A 38 1.33 -17.62 6.14
C VAL A 38 -0.06 -17.40 5.55
N ASN A 39 -0.23 -17.57 4.24
CA ASN A 39 -1.55 -17.45 3.62
C ASN A 39 -2.55 -18.51 4.10
N LYS A 40 -2.09 -19.73 4.38
CA LYS A 40 -2.90 -20.77 5.01
C LYS A 40 -3.26 -20.39 6.45
N LEU A 41 -2.30 -19.86 7.21
CA LEU A 41 -2.50 -19.41 8.59
C LEU A 41 -3.49 -18.26 8.68
N ILE A 42 -3.36 -17.22 7.85
CA ILE A 42 -4.29 -16.08 7.79
C ILE A 42 -5.71 -16.56 7.51
N ARG A 43 -5.88 -17.41 6.48
CA ARG A 43 -7.19 -17.98 6.15
C ARG A 43 -7.77 -18.82 7.28
N TRP A 44 -6.92 -19.55 8.01
CA TRP A 44 -7.36 -20.36 9.14
C TRP A 44 -7.76 -19.48 10.34
N LEU A 45 -6.93 -18.50 10.71
CA LEU A 45 -7.20 -17.56 11.80
C LEU A 45 -8.50 -16.80 11.57
N LEU A 46 -8.71 -16.25 10.38
CA LEU A 46 -9.93 -15.49 10.06
C LEU A 46 -11.19 -16.36 10.06
N LYS A 47 -11.06 -17.66 9.76
CA LYS A 47 -12.16 -18.63 9.88
C LYS A 47 -12.45 -19.01 11.33
N VAL A 48 -11.41 -19.19 12.15
CA VAL A 48 -11.55 -19.64 13.55
C VAL A 48 -12.00 -18.51 14.47
N SER A 49 -11.62 -17.27 14.19
CA SER A 49 -11.93 -16.11 15.04
C SER A 49 -13.40 -15.69 15.07
N ASP A 50 -14.32 -16.45 14.44
CA ASP A 50 -15.75 -16.13 14.39
C ASP A 50 -16.01 -14.65 14.08
N VAL A 51 -15.22 -14.12 13.13
CA VAL A 51 -15.45 -12.78 12.56
C VAL A 51 -16.86 -12.74 11.92
N GLU A 52 -17.40 -13.92 11.57
CA GLU A 52 -18.79 -14.20 11.21
C GLU A 52 -19.80 -13.80 12.30
N GLY A 53 -19.55 -14.10 13.58
CA GLY A 53 -20.43 -13.74 14.71
C GLY A 53 -20.38 -12.25 15.12
N LEU A 54 -19.22 -11.60 15.05
CA LEU A 54 -19.08 -10.16 15.36
C LEU A 54 -19.63 -9.25 14.25
N LEU A 55 -19.55 -9.66 12.98
CA LEU A 55 -20.20 -8.99 11.83
C LEU A 55 -21.62 -9.48 11.55
N GLY A 56 -22.03 -10.61 12.16
CA GLY A 56 -23.31 -11.27 11.93
C GLY A 56 -24.55 -10.47 12.34
N ARG A 57 -24.38 -9.35 13.05
CA ARG A 57 -25.48 -8.40 13.29
C ARG A 57 -25.68 -7.38 12.17
N TYR A 58 -24.77 -7.25 11.21
CA TYR A 58 -24.84 -6.19 10.18
C TYR A 58 -24.52 -6.56 8.74
N SER A 59 -24.05 -7.76 8.38
CA SER A 59 -23.90 -8.05 6.94
C SER A 59 -23.82 -9.53 6.59
N ALA A 60 -24.69 -9.91 5.65
CA ALA A 60 -24.73 -11.19 4.98
C ALA A 60 -23.41 -11.48 4.25
N SER A 61 -22.75 -12.61 4.59
CA SER A 61 -21.92 -13.53 3.78
C SER A 61 -20.89 -13.00 2.75
N PHE A 62 -20.78 -11.69 2.49
CA PHE A 62 -20.05 -11.10 1.36
C PHE A 62 -18.76 -10.38 1.81
N LEU A 63 -18.60 -10.13 3.12
CA LEU A 63 -17.46 -9.37 3.68
C LEU A 63 -16.20 -10.21 3.98
N ILE A 64 -16.31 -11.55 4.05
CA ILE A 64 -15.18 -12.41 4.41
C ILE A 64 -14.10 -12.41 3.32
N SER A 65 -14.52 -12.36 2.05
CA SER A 65 -13.61 -12.35 0.90
C SER A 65 -12.71 -11.10 0.84
N PRO A 66 -13.23 -9.86 0.90
CA PRO A 66 -12.40 -8.66 0.76
C PRO A 66 -11.42 -8.44 1.92
N ILE A 67 -11.82 -8.68 3.18
CA ILE A 67 -10.92 -8.53 4.34
C ILE A 67 -9.78 -9.56 4.28
N THR A 68 -10.12 -10.82 4.02
CA THR A 68 -9.12 -11.90 3.92
C THR A 68 -8.11 -11.60 2.81
N GLN A 69 -8.57 -11.10 1.66
CA GLN A 69 -7.69 -10.69 0.56
C GLN A 69 -6.75 -9.56 0.96
N VAL A 70 -7.23 -8.56 1.69
CA VAL A 70 -6.38 -7.45 2.16
C VAL A 70 -5.26 -7.96 3.06
N PHE A 71 -5.57 -8.79 4.07
CA PHE A 71 -4.53 -9.35 4.94
C PHE A 71 -3.52 -10.22 4.19
N ILE A 72 -3.97 -11.01 3.22
CA ILE A 72 -3.10 -11.82 2.36
C ILE A 72 -2.17 -10.91 1.54
N VAL A 73 -2.72 -9.92 0.84
CA VAL A 73 -1.93 -8.99 0.00
C VAL A 73 -0.92 -8.21 0.84
N LEU A 74 -1.32 -7.74 2.01
CA LEU A 74 -0.46 -6.98 2.92
C LEU A 74 0.71 -7.83 3.43
N SER A 75 0.41 -9.09 3.78
CA SER A 75 1.42 -10.05 4.20
C SER A 75 2.35 -10.44 3.05
N ASP A 76 1.82 -10.71 1.86
CA ASP A 76 2.60 -11.07 0.68
C ASP A 76 3.55 -9.92 0.28
N LEU A 77 3.07 -8.67 0.30
CA LEU A 77 3.92 -7.49 0.06
C LEU A 77 5.05 -7.39 1.10
N GLY A 78 4.72 -7.55 2.38
CA GLY A 78 5.73 -7.54 3.45
C GLY A 78 6.78 -8.63 3.27
N LEU A 79 6.36 -9.85 2.94
CA LEU A 79 7.26 -10.98 2.69
C LEU A 79 8.13 -10.78 1.44
N ILE A 80 7.59 -10.19 0.36
CA ILE A 80 8.35 -9.86 -0.85
C ILE A 80 9.40 -8.80 -0.57
N ILE A 81 9.07 -7.75 0.20
CA ILE A 81 10.02 -6.71 0.60
C ILE A 81 11.11 -7.28 1.50
N LEU A 82 10.74 -8.19 2.41
CA LEU A 82 11.70 -8.84 3.29
C LEU A 82 12.63 -9.79 2.51
N LEU A 83 12.09 -10.55 1.55
CA LEU A 83 12.88 -11.36 0.63
C LEU A 83 13.85 -10.50 -0.19
N SER A 84 13.39 -9.37 -0.74
CA SER A 84 14.25 -8.50 -1.54
C SER A 84 15.38 -7.89 -0.69
N ALA A 85 15.11 -7.49 0.54
CA ALA A 85 16.13 -7.01 1.48
C ALA A 85 17.18 -8.09 1.82
N ILE A 86 16.75 -9.34 2.03
CA ILE A 86 17.67 -10.48 2.25
C ILE A 86 18.49 -10.75 0.99
N LEU A 87 17.88 -10.75 -0.20
CA LEU A 87 18.60 -10.96 -1.45
C LEU A 87 19.66 -9.87 -1.66
N LEU A 88 19.34 -8.60 -1.37
CA LEU A 88 20.33 -7.52 -1.43
C LEU A 88 21.53 -7.77 -0.51
N ASN A 89 21.31 -8.34 0.67
CA ASN A 89 22.38 -8.69 1.62
C ASN A 89 23.31 -9.81 1.08
N VAL A 90 22.77 -10.75 0.29
CA VAL A 90 23.57 -11.81 -0.35
C VAL A 90 24.53 -11.23 -1.40
N PHE A 91 24.09 -10.21 -2.13
CA PHE A 91 24.90 -9.62 -3.21
C PHE A 91 25.78 -8.46 -2.75
N LEU A 92 25.30 -7.62 -1.84
CA LEU A 92 25.99 -6.42 -1.36
C LEU A 92 26.46 -6.57 0.10
N PRO A 93 27.64 -6.03 0.45
CA PRO A 93 28.08 -5.98 1.84
C PRO A 93 27.11 -5.17 2.71
N THR A 94 26.73 -5.76 3.85
CA THR A 94 25.94 -5.08 4.89
C THR A 94 26.62 -3.81 5.35
N GLY A 95 25.88 -2.69 5.34
CA GLY A 95 26.39 -1.40 5.78
C GLY A 95 27.09 -0.58 4.69
N SER A 96 27.19 -1.09 3.45
CA SER A 96 27.58 -0.23 2.32
C SER A 96 26.53 0.87 2.07
N ASP A 97 26.96 2.04 1.62
CA ASP A 97 26.05 3.15 1.29
C ASP A 97 24.99 2.74 0.27
N VAL A 98 25.40 1.90 -0.68
CA VAL A 98 24.53 1.33 -1.71
C VAL A 98 23.46 0.42 -1.09
N TYR A 99 23.85 -0.46 -0.16
CA TYR A 99 22.90 -1.30 0.57
C TYR A 99 21.88 -0.47 1.36
N ASN A 100 22.36 0.51 2.13
CA ASN A 100 21.51 1.38 2.95
C ASN A 100 20.52 2.18 2.09
N LEU A 101 20.97 2.67 0.92
CA LEU A 101 20.13 3.38 -0.03
C LEU A 101 18.98 2.49 -0.53
N TYR A 102 19.28 1.27 -0.99
CA TYR A 102 18.27 0.34 -1.51
C TYR A 102 17.31 -0.15 -0.42
N VAL A 103 17.81 -0.49 0.77
CA VAL A 103 16.96 -0.93 1.89
C VAL A 103 16.06 0.21 2.37
N SER A 104 16.58 1.43 2.48
CA SER A 104 15.79 2.61 2.81
C SER A 104 14.70 2.88 1.76
N TYR A 105 15.04 2.73 0.48
CA TYR A 105 14.06 2.87 -0.60
C TYR A 105 12.98 1.79 -0.55
N LEU A 106 13.35 0.52 -0.36
CA LEU A 106 12.40 -0.59 -0.20
C LEU A 106 11.48 -0.38 1.01
N GLY A 107 12.01 0.09 2.13
CA GLY A 107 11.22 0.43 3.32
C GLY A 107 10.22 1.55 3.05
N ARG A 108 10.63 2.60 2.33
CA ARG A 108 9.72 3.69 1.90
C ARG A 108 8.61 3.18 0.98
N VAL A 109 8.95 2.40 -0.05
CA VAL A 109 7.97 1.77 -0.96
C VAL A 109 6.97 0.94 -0.17
N GLY A 110 7.47 0.10 0.75
CA GLY A 110 6.66 -0.76 1.60
C GLY A 110 5.70 0.02 2.48
N SER A 111 6.20 1.03 3.19
CA SER A 111 5.38 1.88 4.06
C SER A 111 4.27 2.60 3.29
N VAL A 112 4.59 3.13 2.11
CA VAL A 112 3.62 3.85 1.26
C VAL A 112 2.56 2.89 0.72
N ALA A 113 2.97 1.73 0.21
CA ALA A 113 2.04 0.69 -0.25
C ALA A 113 1.10 0.23 0.88
N PHE A 114 1.65 0.01 2.08
CA PHE A 114 0.90 -0.38 3.26
C PHE A 114 -0.16 0.67 3.64
N LEU A 115 0.22 1.94 3.71
CA LEU A 115 -0.70 3.04 4.02
C LEU A 115 -1.80 3.21 2.98
N ILE A 116 -1.48 3.09 1.69
CA ILE A 116 -2.47 3.16 0.61
C ILE A 116 -3.52 2.06 0.78
N ILE A 117 -3.10 0.82 1.03
CA ILE A 117 -4.03 -0.31 1.21
C ILE A 117 -4.93 -0.05 2.43
N ILE A 118 -4.37 0.42 3.55
CA ILE A 118 -5.14 0.75 4.75
C ILE A 118 -6.14 1.87 4.46
N PHE A 119 -5.75 2.95 3.80
CA PHE A 119 -6.66 4.06 3.52
C PHE A 119 -7.79 3.65 2.59
N VAL A 120 -7.47 3.00 1.46
CA VAL A 120 -8.47 2.54 0.50
C VAL A 120 -9.44 1.55 1.15
N PHE A 121 -8.91 0.58 1.89
CA PHE A 121 -9.75 -0.42 2.55
C PHE A 121 -10.56 0.14 3.71
N GLY A 122 -9.96 0.99 4.53
CA GLY A 122 -10.63 1.67 5.65
C GLY A 122 -11.78 2.54 5.16
N ILE A 123 -11.56 3.35 4.13
CA ILE A 123 -12.60 4.19 3.53
C ILE A 123 -13.70 3.32 2.90
N SER A 124 -13.34 2.29 2.14
CA SER A 124 -14.31 1.37 1.54
C SER A 124 -15.17 0.67 2.61
N SER A 125 -14.57 0.29 3.74
CA SER A 125 -15.27 -0.31 4.88
C SER A 125 -16.27 0.67 5.49
N VAL A 126 -15.86 1.92 5.75
CA VAL A 126 -16.76 2.97 6.25
C VAL A 126 -17.93 3.22 5.28
N MET A 127 -17.65 3.31 3.97
CA MET A 127 -18.68 3.47 2.93
C MET A 127 -19.67 2.30 2.90
N SER A 128 -19.22 1.08 3.21
CA SER A 128 -20.09 -0.10 3.23
C SER A 128 -20.97 -0.18 4.47
N LEU A 129 -20.51 0.36 5.60
CA LEU A 129 -21.23 0.34 6.88
C LEU A 129 -22.28 1.45 6.96
N VAL A 130 -22.02 2.59 6.33
CA VAL A 130 -22.91 3.75 6.35
C VAL A 130 -23.67 3.82 5.03
N ARG A 131 -25.01 3.88 5.06
CA ARG A 131 -25.83 4.15 3.86
C ARG A 131 -25.66 5.59 3.42
N LEU A 132 -24.53 5.88 2.78
CA LEU A 132 -24.22 7.20 2.23
C LEU A 132 -25.02 7.47 0.97
N GLU A 133 -25.53 8.70 0.81
CA GLU A 133 -26.02 9.19 -0.48
C GLU A 133 -24.88 9.16 -1.51
N ASP A 134 -25.18 8.93 -2.79
CA ASP A 134 -24.14 8.81 -3.83
C ASP A 134 -23.29 10.08 -3.97
N LYS A 135 -23.85 11.26 -3.67
CA LYS A 135 -23.10 12.53 -3.61
C LYS A 135 -22.04 12.51 -2.52
N VAL A 136 -22.35 11.94 -1.35
CA VAL A 136 -21.39 11.81 -0.24
C VAL A 136 -20.32 10.77 -0.57
N LYS A 137 -20.68 9.67 -1.25
CA LYS A 137 -19.70 8.67 -1.72
C LYS A 137 -18.67 9.29 -2.67
N SER A 138 -19.11 10.12 -3.61
CA SER A 138 -18.21 10.82 -4.54
C SER A 138 -17.23 11.74 -3.81
N MET A 139 -17.71 12.50 -2.84
CA MET A 139 -16.88 13.36 -1.98
C MET A 139 -15.84 12.57 -1.19
N VAL A 140 -16.24 11.48 -0.55
CA VAL A 140 -15.32 10.63 0.21
C VAL A 140 -14.30 9.95 -0.73
N MET A 141 -14.69 9.56 -1.95
CA MET A 141 -13.75 9.04 -2.95
C MET A 141 -12.73 10.09 -3.39
N LEU A 142 -13.15 11.35 -3.59
CA LEU A 142 -12.24 12.46 -3.89
C LEU A 142 -11.24 12.71 -2.76
N ILE A 143 -11.71 12.72 -1.50
CA ILE A 143 -10.84 12.85 -0.32
C ILE A 143 -9.87 11.67 -0.24
N SER A 144 -10.33 10.44 -0.50
CA SER A 144 -9.48 9.25 -0.56
C SER A 144 -8.37 9.40 -1.61
N LEU A 145 -8.70 9.91 -2.79
CA LEU A 145 -7.73 10.12 -3.86
C LEU A 145 -6.66 11.14 -3.44
N LEU A 146 -7.08 12.26 -2.86
CA LEU A 146 -6.16 13.28 -2.34
C LEU A 146 -5.27 12.73 -1.22
N MET A 147 -5.80 11.85 -0.37
CA MET A 147 -5.04 11.19 0.68
C MET A 147 -4.01 10.21 0.11
N VAL A 148 -4.37 9.44 -0.92
CA VAL A 148 -3.41 8.58 -1.63
C VAL A 148 -2.28 9.40 -2.24
N PHE A 149 -2.59 10.54 -2.86
CA PHE A 149 -1.55 11.45 -3.36
C PHE A 149 -0.66 11.99 -2.25
N ALA A 150 -1.22 12.31 -1.07
CA ALA A 150 -0.44 12.77 0.08
C ALA A 150 0.63 11.75 0.47
N VAL A 151 0.25 10.47 0.53
CA VAL A 151 1.19 9.37 0.87
C VAL A 151 2.18 9.11 -0.26
N LEU A 152 1.77 9.22 -1.54
CA LEU A 152 2.67 9.03 -2.67
C LEU A 152 3.79 10.06 -2.73
N ILE A 153 3.55 11.29 -2.26
CA ILE A 153 4.61 12.32 -2.16
C ILE A 153 5.79 11.82 -1.32
N ASP A 154 5.54 11.06 -0.26
CA ASP A 154 6.61 10.52 0.60
C ASP A 154 7.45 9.46 -0.09
N LEU A 155 6.89 8.79 -1.11
CA LEU A 155 7.65 7.86 -1.95
C LEU A 155 8.56 8.59 -2.93
N THR A 156 8.08 9.70 -3.47
CA THR A 156 8.79 10.44 -4.50
C THR A 156 9.97 11.18 -3.89
N ASN A 157 11.17 10.96 -4.43
CA ASN A 157 12.39 11.66 -4.03
C ASN A 157 12.43 13.09 -4.61
N LEU A 158 11.35 13.84 -4.41
CA LEU A 158 11.22 15.22 -4.87
C LEU A 158 12.10 16.15 -4.03
N GLY A 159 12.57 17.23 -4.65
CA GLY A 159 13.23 18.32 -3.92
C GLY A 159 12.30 18.92 -2.86
N GLY A 160 12.88 19.42 -1.76
CA GLY A 160 12.12 19.91 -0.61
C GLY A 160 11.07 20.97 -0.95
N GLU A 161 11.38 21.85 -1.90
CA GLU A 161 10.45 22.89 -2.38
C GLU A 161 9.24 22.33 -3.11
N ILE A 162 9.45 21.38 -4.04
CA ILE A 162 8.36 20.73 -4.79
C ILE A 162 7.51 19.91 -3.83
N LYS A 163 8.14 19.18 -2.91
CA LYS A 163 7.45 18.41 -1.87
C LYS A 163 6.55 19.32 -1.02
N ALA A 164 7.09 20.44 -0.53
CA ALA A 164 6.34 21.40 0.28
C ALA A 164 5.16 22.00 -0.49
N GLY A 165 5.35 22.37 -1.76
CA GLY A 165 4.28 22.88 -2.63
C GLY A 165 3.17 21.85 -2.85
N LEU A 166 3.52 20.59 -3.09
CA LEU A 166 2.55 19.52 -3.29
C LEU A 166 1.77 19.20 -2.01
N VAL A 167 2.45 19.14 -0.86
CA VAL A 167 1.81 18.96 0.45
C VAL A 167 0.83 20.10 0.73
N TRP A 168 1.23 21.34 0.47
CA TRP A 168 0.36 22.52 0.58
C TRP A 168 -0.85 22.43 -0.34
N GLY A 169 -0.64 22.10 -1.62
CA GLY A 169 -1.70 21.98 -2.60
C GLY A 169 -2.73 20.91 -2.25
N ILE A 170 -2.27 19.74 -1.78
CA ILE A 170 -3.15 18.67 -1.34
C ILE A 170 -3.91 19.07 -0.06
N SER A 171 -3.23 19.68 0.92
CA SER A 171 -3.87 20.16 2.14
C SER A 171 -4.97 21.20 1.83
N LEU A 172 -4.71 22.11 0.90
CA LEU A 172 -5.71 23.07 0.42
C LEU A 172 -6.86 22.37 -0.30
N GLY A 173 -6.55 21.43 -1.20
CA GLY A 173 -7.57 20.66 -1.93
C GLY A 173 -8.50 19.89 -0.99
N ILE A 174 -7.94 19.22 0.03
CA ILE A 174 -8.72 18.53 1.07
C ILE A 174 -9.56 19.53 1.86
N GLY A 175 -8.98 20.63 2.33
CA GLY A 175 -9.67 21.66 3.11
C GLY A 175 -10.83 22.31 2.34
N ILE A 176 -10.62 22.68 1.08
CA ILE A 176 -11.67 23.25 0.21
C ILE A 176 -12.78 22.23 -0.03
N THR A 177 -12.42 20.97 -0.32
CA THR A 177 -13.40 19.90 -0.54
C THR A 177 -14.29 19.70 0.69
N ILE A 178 -13.68 19.63 1.89
CA ILE A 178 -14.41 19.53 3.16
C ILE A 178 -15.27 20.77 3.40
N GLY A 179 -14.76 21.97 3.13
CA GLY A 179 -15.50 23.22 3.31
C GLY A 179 -16.74 23.31 2.42
N VAL A 180 -16.57 23.09 1.10
CA VAL A 180 -17.67 23.07 0.13
C VAL A 180 -18.69 21.99 0.49
N PHE A 181 -18.22 20.80 0.88
CA PHE A 181 -19.09 19.72 1.33
C PHE A 181 -19.89 20.12 2.57
N SER A 182 -19.25 20.73 3.57
CA SER A 182 -19.90 21.14 4.81
C SER A 182 -20.99 22.18 4.55
N VAL A 183 -20.69 23.20 3.74
CA VAL A 183 -21.67 24.22 3.35
C VAL A 183 -22.85 23.58 2.62
N TRP A 184 -22.59 22.73 1.63
CA TRP A 184 -23.65 22.03 0.92
C TRP A 184 -24.48 21.13 1.85
N PHE A 185 -23.85 20.39 2.76
CA PHE A 185 -24.50 19.46 3.66
C PHE A 185 -25.41 20.17 4.67
N PHE A 186 -24.94 21.25 5.31
CA PHE A 186 -25.70 21.99 6.31
C PHE A 186 -26.78 22.90 5.71
N PHE A 187 -26.54 23.49 4.54
CA PHE A 187 -27.44 24.47 3.92
C PHE A 187 -28.21 23.92 2.72
N LYS A 188 -28.20 22.60 2.48
CA LYS A 188 -28.89 21.96 1.35
C LYS A 188 -30.33 22.44 1.18
N GLU A 189 -31.11 22.44 2.27
CA GLU A 189 -32.51 22.86 2.24
C GLU A 189 -32.68 24.35 1.93
N SER A 190 -31.85 25.21 2.52
CA SER A 190 -31.86 26.65 2.24
C SER A 190 -31.49 26.94 0.78
N ILE A 191 -30.46 26.26 0.26
CA ILE A 191 -30.02 26.37 -1.14
C ILE A 191 -31.11 25.87 -2.09
N ASP A 192 -31.72 24.73 -1.80
CA ASP A 192 -32.81 24.16 -2.61
C ASP A 192 -34.04 25.07 -2.61
N SER A 193 -34.36 25.72 -1.48
CA SER A 193 -35.46 26.69 -1.38
C SER A 193 -35.23 27.97 -2.18
N LEU A 194 -33.99 28.47 -2.21
CA LEU A 194 -33.59 29.65 -2.98
C LEU A 194 -33.57 29.36 -4.49
N CYS A 195 -33.27 28.11 -4.87
CA CYS A 195 -33.15 27.70 -6.26
C CYS A 195 -34.50 27.34 -6.92
N GLY A 196 -35.64 27.59 -6.25
CA GLY A 196 -36.97 27.49 -6.84
C GLY A 196 -37.44 26.07 -7.16
N LYS A 197 -36.80 25.03 -6.61
CA LYS A 197 -37.33 23.66 -6.68
C LYS A 197 -38.45 23.49 -5.66
N ARG A 198 -39.64 23.92 -6.06
CA ARG A 198 -40.91 23.55 -5.41
C ARG A 198 -40.98 22.02 -5.40
N GLN A 199 -40.95 21.43 -4.22
CA GLN A 199 -41.22 20.01 -4.02
C GLN A 199 -42.59 19.69 -4.63
N ALA A 200 -42.62 18.71 -5.53
CA ALA A 200 -43.79 17.95 -5.94
C ALA A 200 -43.44 16.47 -5.75
#